data_AF-A0A3D1M0J8-F1
#
_entry.id   AF-A0A3D1M0J8-F1
#
_cell.length_a   1.000
_cell.length_b   1.000
_cell.length_c   1.000
_cell.angle_alpha   90.00
_cell.angle_beta   90.00
_cell.angle_gamma   90.00
#
_symmetry.space_group_name_H-M   'P 1'
#
loop_
_entity.id
_entity.type
_entity.pdbx_description
1 polymer ?
#
loop_
_entity_poly.entity_id
_entity_poly.type
_entity_poly.pdbx_seq_one_letter_code
_entity_poly.pdbx_strand_id
1 'polypeptide(L)'
;MEEAKKFESEIPEFNPDTHRWDWELKKVVELTPEELAQIARRKRKDDLEERLRPLITNNTLFIEAFGWEYSVNSLGEKSVVPYGERMKRWDRDDLDDFEQKVLKLEAVKKEMDDKEAFERPMLNRKNEYRKIDEMLLEGLAEQEEGRPQMLARYMTLRRAIKEKFPK
;
A
#
# COMPACT_ATOMS: atom_id res chain seq x y z
N MET A 1 25.69 -53.41 -11.50
CA MET A 1 25.03 -52.32 -12.26
C MET A 1 23.80 -51.74 -11.54
N GLU A 2 23.21 -52.41 -10.55
CA GLU A 2 22.09 -51.84 -9.77
C GLU A 2 22.53 -50.85 -8.67
N GLU A 3 23.73 -51.00 -8.10
CA GLU A 3 24.22 -50.09 -7.03
C GLU A 3 24.61 -48.69 -7.55
N ALA A 4 25.08 -48.59 -8.80
CA ALA A 4 25.41 -47.30 -9.41
C ALA A 4 24.16 -46.44 -9.68
N LYS A 5 23.01 -47.07 -9.97
CA LYS A 5 21.73 -46.37 -10.20
C LYS A 5 21.08 -45.86 -8.91
N LYS A 6 21.44 -46.40 -7.73
CA LYS A 6 20.97 -45.88 -6.44
C LYS A 6 21.71 -44.61 -6.01
N PHE A 7 23.00 -44.49 -6.37
CA PHE A 7 23.81 -43.30 -6.02
C PHE A 7 23.45 -42.06 -6.86
N GLU A 8 23.06 -42.24 -8.12
CA GLU A 8 22.64 -41.10 -8.97
C GLU A 8 21.28 -40.51 -8.54
N SER A 9 20.44 -41.25 -7.81
CA SER A 9 19.18 -40.74 -7.24
C SER A 9 19.33 -40.02 -5.89
N GLU A 10 20.53 -40.04 -5.30
CA GLU A 10 20.80 -39.44 -3.97
C GLU A 10 21.63 -38.15 -4.05
N ILE A 11 22.05 -37.70 -5.25
CA ILE A 11 22.67 -36.38 -5.39
C ILE A 11 21.57 -35.35 -5.17
N PRO A 12 21.58 -34.59 -4.06
CA PRO A 12 20.57 -33.59 -3.83
C PRO A 12 20.67 -32.57 -4.96
N GLU A 13 19.56 -32.28 -5.65
CA GLU A 13 19.51 -31.16 -6.58
C GLU A 13 19.98 -29.91 -5.83
N PHE A 14 21.03 -29.25 -6.35
CA PHE A 14 21.59 -28.07 -5.69
C PHE A 14 20.49 -27.01 -5.56
N ASN A 15 20.03 -26.83 -4.33
CA ASN A 15 19.09 -25.79 -3.97
C ASN A 15 19.78 -24.82 -3.01
N PRO A 16 19.98 -23.54 -3.40
CA PRO A 16 20.71 -22.56 -2.60
C PRO A 16 20.04 -22.23 -1.26
N ASP A 17 18.77 -22.60 -1.08
CA ASP A 17 18.03 -22.40 0.17
C ASP A 17 18.20 -23.53 1.17
N THR A 18 18.71 -24.69 0.74
CA THR A 18 18.81 -25.91 1.56
C THR A 18 20.19 -26.54 1.53
N HIS A 19 21.06 -26.13 0.60
CA HIS A 19 22.38 -26.71 0.40
C HIS A 19 23.44 -25.63 0.15
N ARG A 20 24.67 -25.91 0.58
CA ARG A 20 25.86 -25.11 0.25
C ARG A 20 26.94 -25.96 -0.40
N TRP A 21 27.80 -25.32 -1.19
CA TRP A 21 29.04 -25.95 -1.66
C TRP A 21 30.09 -25.90 -0.55
N ASP A 22 30.56 -27.06 -0.14
CA ASP A 22 31.69 -27.17 0.79
C ASP A 22 32.99 -27.22 -0.01
N TRP A 23 33.83 -26.19 0.14
CA TRP A 23 35.07 -26.05 -0.62
C TRP A 23 36.16 -27.02 -0.16
N GLU A 24 36.11 -27.48 1.09
CA GLU A 24 37.08 -28.44 1.65
C GLU A 24 36.73 -29.86 1.20
N LEU A 25 35.44 -30.20 1.24
CA LEU A 25 34.94 -31.51 0.85
C LEU A 25 34.60 -31.62 -0.64
N LYS A 26 34.62 -30.50 -1.38
CA LYS A 26 34.27 -30.38 -2.81
C LYS A 26 32.95 -31.06 -3.15
N LYS A 27 31.94 -30.88 -2.30
CA LYS A 27 30.61 -31.46 -2.48
C LYS A 27 29.51 -30.53 -2.00
N VAL A 28 28.29 -30.81 -2.45
CA VAL A 28 27.08 -30.19 -1.93
C VAL A 28 26.78 -30.79 -0.55
N VAL A 29 26.54 -29.93 0.44
CA VAL A 29 26.22 -30.30 1.82
C VAL A 29 24.92 -29.61 2.22
N GLU A 30 24.04 -30.33 2.91
CA GLU A 30 22.82 -29.77 3.49
C GLU A 30 23.17 -28.69 4.52
N LEU A 31 22.36 -27.62 4.54
CA LEU A 31 22.48 -26.57 5.53
C LEU A 31 22.05 -27.07 6.90
N THR A 32 22.75 -26.60 7.92
CA THR A 32 22.38 -26.83 9.31
C THR A 32 21.04 -26.14 9.65
N PRO A 33 20.31 -26.60 10.67
CA PRO A 33 19.08 -25.94 11.12
C PRO A 33 19.28 -24.45 11.46
N GLU A 34 20.45 -24.08 11.98
CA GLU A 34 20.79 -22.68 12.29
C GLU A 34 20.95 -21.83 11.02
N GLU A 35 21.63 -22.35 9.99
CA GLU A 35 21.75 -21.68 8.69
C GLU A 35 20.39 -21.52 8.02
N LEU A 36 19.55 -22.56 8.04
CA LEU A 36 18.19 -22.52 7.52
C LEU A 36 17.34 -21.45 8.25
N ALA A 37 17.42 -21.40 9.58
CA ALA A 37 16.73 -20.39 10.37
C ALA A 37 17.21 -18.97 10.03
N GLN A 38 18.51 -18.79 9.78
CA GLN A 38 19.06 -17.50 9.37
C GLN A 38 18.58 -17.08 7.97
N ILE A 39 18.51 -18.01 7.01
CA ILE A 39 17.96 -17.75 5.67
C ILE A 39 16.49 -17.38 5.76
N ALA A 40 15.69 -18.14 6.51
CA ALA A 40 14.28 -17.85 6.74
C ALA A 40 14.07 -16.46 7.36
N ARG A 41 14.89 -16.10 8.36
CA ARG A 41 14.88 -14.77 8.99
C ARG A 41 15.17 -13.66 7.98
N ARG A 42 16.18 -13.82 7.13
CA ARG A 42 16.53 -12.83 6.09
C ARG A 42 15.38 -12.67 5.09
N LYS A 43 14.82 -13.77 4.59
CA LYS A 43 13.68 -13.74 3.66
C LYS A 43 12.47 -13.03 4.26
N ARG A 44 12.13 -13.29 5.53
CA ARG A 44 11.05 -12.60 6.23
C ARG A 44 11.33 -11.09 6.38
N LYS A 45 12.58 -10.72 6.69
CA LYS A 45 12.98 -9.31 6.76
C LYS A 45 12.83 -8.61 5.40
N ASP A 46 13.30 -9.25 4.33
CA ASP A 46 13.23 -8.70 2.96
C ASP A 46 11.77 -8.50 2.51
N ASP A 47 10.89 -9.48 2.79
CA ASP A 47 9.44 -9.38 2.52
C ASP A 47 8.80 -8.19 3.25
N LEU A 48 9.09 -8.02 4.55
CA LEU A 48 8.56 -6.91 5.33
C LEU A 48 9.08 -5.55 4.83
N GLU A 49 10.34 -5.46 4.41
CA GLU A 49 10.89 -4.23 3.82
C GLU A 49 10.28 -3.91 2.45
N GLU A 50 9.98 -4.92 1.63
CA GLU A 50 9.29 -4.76 0.36
C GLU A 50 7.87 -4.23 0.55
N ARG A 51 7.11 -4.81 1.49
CA ARG A 51 5.76 -4.37 1.87
C ARG A 51 5.74 -2.96 2.45
N LEU A 52 6.75 -2.59 3.23
CA LEU A 52 6.87 -1.26 3.82
C LEU A 52 7.12 -0.16 2.78
N ARG A 53 7.95 -0.43 1.77
CA ARG A 53 8.42 0.56 0.78
C ARG A 53 7.29 1.42 0.16
N PRO A 54 6.17 0.87 -0.34
CA PRO A 54 5.09 1.69 -0.89
C PRO A 54 4.35 2.50 0.19
N LEU A 55 4.29 2.03 1.44
CA LEU A 55 3.52 2.65 2.53
C LEU A 55 4.19 3.92 3.09
N ILE A 56 5.49 4.09 2.87
CA ILE A 56 6.30 5.16 3.45
C ILE A 56 6.56 6.32 2.48
N THR A 57 6.06 6.22 1.25
CA THR A 57 6.18 7.30 0.24
C THR A 57 5.39 8.54 0.62
N ASN A 58 4.36 8.41 1.46
CA ASN A 58 3.57 9.52 1.96
C ASN A 58 3.42 9.45 3.49
N ASN A 59 3.66 10.57 4.17
CA ASN A 59 3.52 10.69 5.62
C ASN A 59 2.07 10.52 6.10
N THR A 60 1.07 10.67 5.23
CA THR A 60 -0.35 10.57 5.62
C THR A 60 -0.68 9.23 6.28
N LEU A 61 -0.27 8.11 5.68
CA LEU A 61 -0.51 6.77 6.25
C LEU A 61 0.15 6.60 7.61
N PHE A 62 1.35 7.15 7.76
CA PHE A 62 2.11 7.06 9.00
C PHE A 62 1.45 7.85 10.14
N ILE A 63 1.00 9.08 9.85
CA ILE A 63 0.29 9.91 10.84
C ILE A 63 -1.04 9.28 11.22
N GLU A 64 -1.79 8.75 10.25
CA GLU A 64 -3.08 8.11 10.53
C GLU A 64 -2.88 6.84 11.38
N ALA A 65 -1.84 6.05 11.11
CA ALA A 65 -1.53 4.85 11.88
C ALA A 65 -0.95 5.12 13.29
N PHE A 66 -0.02 6.07 13.42
CA PHE A 66 0.80 6.23 14.63
C PHE A 66 0.66 7.59 15.32
N GLY A 67 -0.23 8.45 14.81
CA GLY A 67 -0.44 9.80 15.32
C GLY A 67 0.79 10.70 15.21
N TRP A 68 0.73 11.85 15.87
CA TRP A 68 1.85 12.78 15.99
C TRP A 68 2.66 12.48 17.26
N GLU A 69 3.97 12.53 17.13
CA GLU A 69 4.89 12.47 18.27
C GLU A 69 5.61 13.80 18.39
N TYR A 70 5.82 14.25 19.62
CA TYR A 70 6.44 15.54 19.92
C TYR A 70 7.66 15.34 20.81
N SER A 71 8.73 16.05 20.48
CA SER A 71 9.91 16.21 21.35
C SER A 71 9.90 17.59 21.98
N VAL A 72 10.45 17.69 23.19
CA VAL A 72 10.68 18.97 23.87
C VAL A 72 12.17 19.24 23.86
N ASN A 73 12.59 20.38 23.32
CA ASN A 73 14.01 20.77 23.34
C ASN A 73 14.41 21.30 24.74
N SER A 74 15.70 21.55 24.95
CA SER A 74 16.24 22.07 26.21
C SER A 74 15.71 23.45 26.61
N LEU A 75 15.02 24.16 25.70
CA LEU A 75 14.38 25.45 25.94
C LEU A 75 12.87 25.32 26.28
N GLY A 76 12.33 24.10 26.30
CA GLY A 76 10.91 23.83 26.57
C GLY A 76 10.00 23.93 25.35
N GLU A 77 10.54 24.17 24.16
CA GLU A 77 9.75 24.26 22.92
C GLU A 77 9.37 22.87 22.41
N LYS A 78 8.11 22.71 22.00
CA LYS A 78 7.59 21.48 21.42
C LYS A 78 7.81 21.48 19.91
N SER A 79 8.51 20.47 19.41
CA SER A 79 8.67 20.19 17.98
C SER A 79 8.07 18.82 17.64
N VAL A 80 7.52 18.70 16.43
CA VAL A 80 7.05 17.40 15.91
C VAL A 80 8.26 16.55 15.55
N VAL A 81 8.29 15.31 16.01
CA VAL A 81 9.33 14.35 15.61
C VAL A 81 9.06 13.88 14.17
N PRO A 82 9.99 14.08 13.22
CA PRO A 82 9.80 13.64 11.85
C PRO A 82 9.57 12.14 11.76
N TYR A 83 8.63 11.70 10.90
CA TYR A 83 8.30 10.27 10.78
C TYR A 83 9.52 9.40 10.42
N GLY A 84 10.44 9.92 9.60
CA GLY A 84 11.67 9.21 9.24
C GLY A 84 12.58 8.93 10.44
N GLU A 85 12.62 9.81 11.44
CA GLU A 85 13.34 9.56 12.70
C GLU A 85 12.62 8.52 13.55
N ARG A 86 11.28 8.56 13.57
CA ARG A 86 10.48 7.57 14.29
C ARG A 86 10.69 6.17 13.71
N MET A 87 10.72 6.04 12.39
CA MET A 87 10.99 4.78 11.69
C MET A 87 12.41 4.27 11.89
N LYS A 88 13.41 5.15 12.01
CA LYS A 88 14.80 4.75 12.32
C LYS A 88 14.92 4.06 13.68
N ARG A 89 13.96 4.30 14.60
CA ARG A 89 13.90 3.63 15.91
C ARG A 89 13.23 2.26 15.85
N TRP A 90 12.67 1.83 14.71
CA TRP A 90 12.11 0.49 14.58
C TRP A 90 13.26 -0.52 14.53
N ASP A 91 13.22 -1.48 15.45
CA ASP A 91 14.14 -2.60 15.41
C ASP A 91 13.70 -3.58 14.33
N ARG A 92 14.34 -3.52 13.16
CA ARG A 92 14.04 -4.43 12.04
C ARG A 92 14.58 -5.84 12.27
N ASP A 93 15.36 -6.04 13.33
CA ASP A 93 15.81 -7.37 13.72
C ASP A 93 14.79 -8.05 14.65
N ASP A 94 13.95 -7.28 15.34
CA ASP A 94 12.69 -7.76 15.94
C ASP A 94 11.60 -7.86 14.85
N LEU A 95 11.60 -8.98 14.15
CA LEU A 95 10.69 -9.20 13.03
C LEU A 95 9.21 -9.21 13.44
N ASP A 96 8.90 -9.54 14.69
CA ASP A 96 7.52 -9.60 15.16
C ASP A 96 6.99 -8.18 15.41
N ASP A 97 7.75 -7.31 16.10
CA ASP A 97 7.36 -5.89 16.21
C ASP A 97 7.33 -5.21 14.85
N PHE A 98 8.33 -5.49 14.00
CA PHE A 98 8.39 -4.90 12.66
C PHE A 98 7.18 -5.29 11.81
N GLU A 99 6.78 -6.57 11.82
CA GLU A 99 5.58 -7.02 11.13
C GLU A 99 4.31 -6.33 11.66
N GLN A 100 4.16 -6.16 12.97
CA GLN A 100 3.02 -5.43 13.53
C GLN A 100 2.97 -3.97 13.05
N LYS A 101 4.12 -3.30 12.88
CA LYS A 101 4.17 -1.95 12.31
C LYS A 101 3.71 -1.92 10.85
N VAL A 102 4.18 -2.88 10.04
CA VAL A 102 3.81 -2.99 8.63
C VAL A 102 2.31 -3.28 8.48
N LEU A 103 1.78 -4.26 9.21
CA LEU A 103 0.35 -4.62 9.20
C LEU A 103 -0.54 -3.43 9.56
N LYS A 104 -0.14 -2.62 10.53
CA LYS A 104 -0.89 -1.41 10.91
C LYS A 104 -0.98 -0.41 9.76
N LEU A 105 0.13 -0.19 9.05
CA LEU A 105 0.15 0.71 7.89
C LEU A 105 -0.69 0.17 6.73
N GLU A 106 -0.66 -1.14 6.48
CA GLU A 106 -1.47 -1.79 5.44
C GLU A 106 -2.97 -1.67 5.73
N ALA A 107 -3.37 -1.86 7.00
CA ALA A 107 -4.75 -1.72 7.43
C ALA A 107 -5.28 -0.29 7.17
N VAL A 108 -4.51 0.71 7.59
CA VAL A 108 -4.84 2.13 7.35
C VAL A 108 -4.89 2.45 5.87
N LYS A 109 -3.94 1.94 5.08
CA LYS A 109 -3.97 2.12 3.62
C LYS A 109 -5.25 1.57 3.02
N LYS A 110 -5.64 0.37 3.42
CA LYS A 110 -6.87 -0.26 2.95
C LYS A 110 -8.10 0.58 3.30
N GLU A 111 -8.22 1.06 4.54
CA GLU A 111 -9.33 1.92 4.96
C GLU A 111 -9.39 3.21 4.14
N MET A 112 -8.23 3.83 3.86
CA MET A 112 -8.16 5.02 3.03
C MET A 112 -8.55 4.76 1.57
N ASP A 113 -8.06 3.66 0.99
CA ASP A 113 -8.38 3.27 -0.38
C ASP A 113 -9.87 2.93 -0.51
N ASP A 114 -10.46 2.24 0.48
CA ASP A 114 -11.89 1.91 0.55
C ASP A 114 -12.74 3.18 0.67
N LYS A 115 -12.31 4.13 1.51
CA LYS A 115 -12.97 5.44 1.63
C LYS A 115 -12.89 6.25 0.35
N GLU A 116 -11.73 6.27 -0.32
CA GLU A 116 -11.58 6.94 -1.61
C GLU A 116 -12.47 6.28 -2.67
N ALA A 117 -12.51 4.95 -2.72
CA ALA A 117 -13.36 4.22 -3.65
C ALA A 117 -14.85 4.51 -3.42
N PHE A 118 -15.27 4.67 -2.16
CA PHE A 118 -16.63 5.05 -1.80
C PHE A 118 -16.96 6.52 -2.14
N GLU A 119 -16.04 7.46 -1.90
CA GLU A 119 -16.28 8.89 -2.10
C GLU A 119 -16.10 9.35 -3.55
N ARG A 120 -15.21 8.69 -4.31
CA ARG A 120 -14.82 9.08 -5.68
C ARG A 120 -16.02 9.18 -6.64
N PRO A 121 -17.01 8.28 -6.66
CA PRO A 121 -18.20 8.43 -7.51
C PRO A 121 -18.98 9.71 -7.23
N MET A 122 -19.18 10.06 -5.96
CA MET A 122 -19.88 11.30 -5.58
C MET A 122 -19.05 12.54 -5.94
N LEU A 123 -17.73 12.50 -5.74
CA LEU A 123 -16.84 13.59 -6.08
C LEU A 123 -16.82 13.84 -7.60
N ASN A 124 -16.69 12.77 -8.39
CA ASN A 124 -16.75 12.83 -9.86
C ASN A 124 -18.08 13.39 -10.33
N ARG A 125 -19.19 12.92 -9.76
CA ARG A 125 -20.53 13.42 -10.05
C ARG A 125 -20.67 14.91 -9.73
N LYS A 126 -20.17 15.36 -8.58
CA LYS A 126 -20.18 16.79 -8.18
C LYS A 126 -19.36 17.65 -9.15
N ASN A 127 -18.20 17.16 -9.58
CA ASN A 127 -17.35 17.85 -10.54
C ASN A 127 -18.01 17.95 -11.92
N GLU A 128 -18.70 16.91 -12.38
CA GLU A 128 -19.43 16.94 -13.65
C GLU A 128 -20.66 17.85 -13.59
N TYR A 129 -21.36 17.92 -12.45
CA TYR A 129 -22.45 18.89 -12.27
C TYR A 129 -21.97 20.33 -12.37
N ARG A 130 -20.84 20.67 -11.74
CA ARG A 130 -20.26 22.02 -11.84
C ARG A 130 -20.01 22.46 -13.28
N LYS A 131 -19.68 21.54 -14.19
CA LYS A 131 -19.44 21.85 -15.61
C LYS A 131 -20.72 22.23 -16.37
N ILE A 132 -21.89 21.87 -15.84
CA ILE A 132 -23.18 22.09 -16.50
C ILE A 132 -24.11 23.04 -15.71
N ASP A 133 -23.73 23.47 -14.51
CA ASP A 133 -24.58 24.29 -13.64
C ASP A 133 -24.84 25.70 -14.21
N GLU A 134 -23.96 26.25 -15.06
CA GLU A 134 -24.23 27.50 -15.79
C GLU A 134 -25.45 27.36 -16.73
N MET A 135 -25.64 26.20 -17.36
CA MET A 135 -26.81 25.93 -18.21
C MET A 135 -28.12 25.89 -17.43
N LEU A 136 -28.07 25.63 -16.12
CA LEU A 136 -29.26 25.70 -15.27
C LEU A 136 -29.74 27.14 -15.14
N LEU A 137 -28.83 28.08 -14.90
CA LEU A 137 -29.16 29.49 -14.76
C LEU A 137 -29.70 30.08 -16.07
N GLU A 138 -29.02 29.79 -17.19
CA GLU A 138 -29.47 30.19 -18.53
C GLU A 138 -30.82 29.56 -18.89
N GLY A 139 -31.01 28.28 -18.58
CA GLY A 139 -32.28 27.58 -18.82
C GLY A 139 -33.45 28.10 -17.99
N LEU A 140 -33.20 28.56 -16.75
CA LEU A 140 -34.23 29.18 -15.93
C LEU A 140 -34.64 30.55 -16.49
N ALA A 141 -33.69 31.36 -16.95
CA ALA A 141 -33.99 32.62 -17.63
C ALA A 141 -34.79 32.40 -18.93
N GLU A 142 -34.38 31.43 -19.76
CA GLU A 142 -35.11 31.05 -20.98
C GLU A 142 -36.54 30.55 -20.72
N GLN A 143 -36.76 29.87 -19.59
CA GLN A 143 -38.09 29.38 -19.22
C GLN A 143 -39.05 30.53 -18.94
N GLU A 144 -38.59 31.61 -18.31
CA GLU A 144 -39.38 32.83 -18.11
C GLU A 144 -39.73 33.52 -19.43
N GLU A 145 -38.87 33.39 -20.45
CA GLU A 145 -39.13 33.86 -21.83
C GLU A 145 -39.97 32.88 -22.69
N GLY A 146 -40.41 31.75 -22.12
CA GLY A 146 -41.23 30.75 -22.81
C GLY A 146 -40.48 29.85 -23.81
N ARG A 147 -39.14 29.76 -23.73
CA ARG A 147 -38.29 28.98 -24.65
C ARG A 147 -37.31 28.05 -23.92
N PRO A 148 -37.76 27.04 -23.14
CA PRO A 148 -36.92 26.31 -22.17
C PRO A 148 -36.00 25.23 -22.77
N GLN A 149 -35.30 25.51 -23.88
CA GLN A 149 -34.46 24.52 -24.56
C GLN A 149 -33.21 24.17 -23.74
N MET A 150 -32.58 25.17 -23.13
CA MET A 150 -31.40 24.98 -22.29
C MET A 150 -31.71 24.19 -21.02
N LEU A 151 -32.90 24.39 -20.44
CA LEU A 151 -33.35 23.60 -19.29
C LEU A 151 -33.55 22.11 -19.65
N ALA A 152 -34.15 21.81 -20.80
CA ALA A 152 -34.30 20.42 -21.26
C ALA A 152 -32.93 19.75 -21.52
N ARG A 153 -31.97 20.50 -22.08
CA ARG A 153 -30.60 20.04 -22.30
C ARG A 153 -29.86 19.78 -20.98
N TYR A 154 -29.98 20.70 -20.02
CA TYR A 154 -29.45 20.53 -18.67
C TYR A 154 -29.99 19.24 -18.01
N MET A 155 -31.30 19.01 -18.06
CA MET A 155 -31.91 17.81 -17.46
C MET A 155 -31.42 16.52 -18.09
N THR A 156 -31.20 16.52 -19.41
CA THR A 156 -30.65 15.38 -20.15
C THR A 156 -29.21 15.08 -19.74
N LEU A 157 -28.34 16.10 -19.74
CA LEU A 157 -26.95 15.97 -19.30
C LEU A 157 -26.86 15.51 -17.85
N ARG A 158 -27.72 16.07 -16.98
CA ARG A 158 -27.77 15.69 -15.57
C ARG A 158 -28.17 14.23 -15.39
N ARG A 159 -29.10 13.70 -16.19
CA ARG A 159 -29.47 12.28 -16.18
C ARG A 159 -28.30 11.39 -16.61
N ALA A 160 -27.63 11.72 -17.71
CA ALA A 160 -26.47 10.98 -18.20
C ALA A 160 -25.32 10.93 -17.15
N ILE A 161 -25.08 12.03 -16.43
CA ILE A 161 -24.10 12.08 -15.34
C ILE A 161 -24.50 11.13 -14.19
N LYS A 162 -25.79 11.00 -13.86
CA LYS A 162 -26.25 10.06 -12.81
C LYS A 162 -26.05 8.60 -13.20
N GLU A 163 -26.26 8.28 -14.48
CA GLU A 163 -26.06 6.93 -15.02
C GLU A 163 -24.57 6.58 -15.06
N LYS A 164 -23.72 7.53 -15.47
CA LYS A 164 -22.27 7.34 -15.52
C LYS A 164 -21.60 7.29 -14.14
N PHE A 165 -22.14 8.02 -13.16
CA PHE A 165 -21.62 8.10 -11.79
C PHE A 165 -22.75 7.81 -10.79
N PRO A 166 -23.03 6.53 -10.51
CA PRO A 166 -24.03 6.14 -9.52
C PRO A 166 -23.65 6.63 -8.11
N LYS A 167 -24.65 6.70 -7.23
CA LYS A 167 -24.45 7.08 -5.82
C LYS A 167 -23.86 5.93 -5.03
#